data_AF-A4RU20-F1
#
_entry.id   AF-A4RU20-F1
#
_cell.length_a   1.000
_cell.length_b   1.000
_cell.length_c   1.000
_cell.angle_alpha   90.00
_cell.angle_beta   90.00
_cell.angle_gamma   90.00
#
_symmetry.space_group_name_H-M   'P 1'
#
loop_
_entity.id
_entity.type
_entity.pdbx_description
1 polymer ?
#
loop_
_entity_poly.entity_id
_entity_poly.type
_entity_poly.pdbx_seq_one_letter_code
_entity_poly.pdbx_strand_id
1 'polypeptide(L)'
;NLRGLRYRLVDARGEVLGRLASRIAVALQGKDKPTYAPGAGSGDVVVVVNAGEVHLTGEKLKKKRYHRHTGYVGGLVTRTAREMFDRDPTWVLRKAVERMLPRCVRSKETMRKLRVFPGAEHAFDESKMSRMEAPAR
;
A
#
# COMPACT_ATOMS: atom_id res chain seq x y z
N ASN A 1 10.63 -8.80 14.15
CA ASN A 1 11.56 -9.78 13.55
C ASN A 1 11.61 -9.59 12.04
N LEU A 2 12.64 -8.90 11.55
CA LEU A 2 12.85 -8.61 10.11
C LEU A 2 14.03 -9.40 9.50
N ARG A 3 14.64 -10.32 10.26
CA ARG A 3 15.82 -11.09 9.81
C ARG A 3 15.40 -12.12 8.75
N GLY A 4 16.02 -12.08 7.58
CA GLY A 4 15.81 -13.03 6.46
C GLY A 4 14.70 -12.68 5.46
N LEU A 5 14.03 -11.52 5.60
CA LEU A 5 13.00 -11.08 4.66
C LEU A 5 13.61 -10.37 3.44
N ARG A 6 13.03 -10.58 2.26
CA ARG A 6 13.41 -9.82 1.06
C ARG A 6 12.79 -8.43 1.11
N TYR A 7 13.53 -7.45 0.63
CA TYR A 7 13.08 -6.06 0.50
C TYR A 7 12.74 -5.81 -0.97
N ARG A 8 11.55 -5.26 -1.22
CA ARG A 8 11.10 -4.91 -2.56
C ARG A 8 10.90 -3.42 -2.67
N LEU A 9 11.50 -2.82 -3.70
CA LEU A 9 11.28 -1.43 -4.06
C LEU A 9 10.22 -1.36 -5.16
N VAL A 10 9.23 -0.49 -4.98
CA VAL A 10 8.17 -0.24 -5.96
C VAL A 10 8.09 1.25 -6.22
N ASP A 11 8.23 1.64 -7.48
CA ASP A 11 7.91 3.00 -7.90
C ASP A 11 6.41 3.09 -8.22
N ALA A 12 5.73 4.06 -7.58
CA ALA A 12 4.30 4.28 -7.74
C ALA A 12 3.97 5.32 -8.82
N ARG A 13 4.99 5.93 -9.44
CA ARG A 13 4.84 6.98 -10.44
C ARG A 13 4.07 6.50 -11.67
N GLY A 14 2.95 7.16 -11.98
CA GLY A 14 2.12 6.84 -13.15
C GLY A 14 1.35 5.51 -13.04
N GLU A 15 1.49 4.79 -11.93
CA GLU A 15 0.82 3.51 -11.71
C GLU A 15 -0.62 3.69 -11.28
N VAL A 16 -1.50 2.79 -11.75
CA VAL A 16 -2.91 2.80 -11.36
C VAL A 16 -3.06 2.25 -9.94
N LEU A 17 -3.60 3.08 -9.03
CA LEU A 17 -3.72 2.78 -7.60
C LEU A 17 -4.19 1.35 -7.29
N GLY A 18 -5.26 0.89 -7.96
CA GLY A 18 -5.85 -0.41 -7.68
C GLY A 18 -4.96 -1.58 -8.08
N ARG A 19 -4.32 -1.50 -9.26
CA ARG A 19 -3.43 -2.53 -9.78
C ARG A 19 -2.16 -2.61 -8.94
N LEU A 20 -1.60 -1.45 -8.59
CA LEU A 20 -0.46 -1.34 -7.68
C LEU A 20 -0.78 -1.94 -6.30
N ALA A 21 -1.89 -1.54 -5.69
CA ALA A 21 -2.28 -2.03 -4.37
C ALA A 21 -2.49 -3.55 -4.32
N SER A 22 -3.06 -4.14 -5.37
CA SER A 22 -3.24 -5.60 -5.49
C SER A 22 -1.89 -6.33 -5.52
N ARG A 23 -0.94 -5.85 -6.33
CA ARG A 23 0.42 -6.43 -6.41
C ARG A 23 1.14 -6.36 -5.06
N ILE A 24 1.09 -5.19 -4.41
CA ILE A 24 1.67 -4.99 -3.08
C ILE A 24 1.05 -5.96 -2.07
N ALA A 25 -0.27 -6.13 -2.08
CA ALA A 25 -0.94 -7.04 -1.14
C ALA A 25 -0.52 -8.50 -1.31
N VAL A 26 -0.27 -8.96 -2.54
CA VAL A 26 0.24 -10.31 -2.84
C VAL A 26 1.65 -10.49 -2.28
N ALA A 27 2.56 -9.54 -2.55
CA ALA A 27 3.93 -9.57 -2.05
C ALA A 27 4.01 -9.52 -0.51
N LEU A 28 3.18 -8.68 0.13
CA LEU A 28 3.07 -8.60 1.58
C LEU A 28 2.54 -9.88 2.22
N GLN A 29 1.66 -10.62 1.52
CA GLN A 29 1.19 -11.93 1.97
C GLN A 29 2.21 -13.05 1.69
N GLY A 30 3.15 -12.82 0.78
CA GLY A 30 4.12 -13.83 0.33
C GLY A 30 3.51 -14.89 -0.58
N LYS A 31 2.34 -14.63 -1.16
CA LYS A 31 1.62 -15.56 -2.05
C LYS A 31 2.31 -15.81 -3.39
N ASP A 32 3.29 -14.97 -3.72
CA ASP A 32 4.14 -15.10 -4.89
C ASP A 32 5.28 -16.09 -4.69
N LYS A 33 5.52 -16.56 -3.45
CA LYS A 33 6.54 -17.57 -3.14
C LYS A 33 5.94 -18.96 -3.13
N PRO A 34 6.65 -19.99 -3.64
CA PRO A 34 6.18 -21.38 -3.57
C PRO A 34 6.11 -21.89 -2.13
N THR A 35 6.86 -21.28 -1.20
CA THR A 35 6.87 -21.61 0.23
C THR A 35 5.72 -20.94 1.00
N TYR A 36 4.66 -20.50 0.32
CA TYR A 36 3.53 -19.85 0.96
C TYR A 36 2.74 -20.83 1.82
N ALA A 37 2.60 -20.51 3.10
CA ALA A 37 1.71 -21.21 4.02
C ALA A 37 0.80 -20.19 4.71
N PRO A 38 -0.53 -20.44 4.75
CA PRO A 38 -1.45 -19.59 5.50
C PRO A 38 -1.00 -19.44 6.95
N GLY A 39 -0.76 -18.21 7.40
CA GLY A 39 -0.37 -17.91 8.78
C GLY A 39 1.13 -17.95 9.11
N ALA A 40 2.01 -18.45 8.22
CA ALA A 40 3.45 -18.46 8.49
C ALA A 40 4.08 -17.06 8.51
N GLY A 41 3.44 -16.06 7.91
CA GLY A 41 3.92 -14.67 7.92
C GLY A 41 5.19 -14.44 7.10
N SER A 42 5.43 -15.26 6.08
CA SER A 42 6.63 -15.27 5.22
C SER A 42 6.67 -14.18 4.12
N GLY A 43 5.73 -13.23 4.14
CA GLY A 43 5.66 -12.13 3.18
C GLY A 43 6.79 -11.10 3.31
N ASP A 44 7.09 -10.44 2.21
CA ASP A 44 8.23 -9.53 2.07
C ASP A 44 7.97 -8.14 2.65
N VAL A 45 9.05 -7.39 2.84
CA VAL A 45 9.00 -5.96 3.16
C VAL A 45 8.87 -5.20 1.83
N VAL A 46 7.84 -4.38 1.70
CA VAL A 46 7.60 -3.60 0.49
C VAL A 46 7.79 -2.12 0.81
N VAL A 47 8.71 -1.50 0.09
CA VAL A 47 8.99 -0.07 0.12
C VAL A 47 8.42 0.54 -1.15
N VAL A 48 7.53 1.50 -0.99
CA VAL A 48 6.91 2.24 -2.10
C VAL A 48 7.40 3.68 -2.07
N VAL A 49 7.87 4.17 -3.22
CA VAL A 49 8.27 5.56 -3.45
C VAL A 49 7.30 6.26 -4.40
N ASN A 50 7.35 7.59 -4.43
CA ASN A 50 6.53 8.45 -5.29
C ASN A 50 5.02 8.21 -5.11
N ALA A 51 4.56 7.92 -3.89
CA ALA A 51 3.15 7.65 -3.64
C ALA A 51 2.23 8.86 -3.95
N GLY A 52 2.78 10.07 -4.00
CA GLY A 52 2.06 11.27 -4.44
C GLY A 52 1.72 11.28 -5.93
N GLU A 53 2.45 10.54 -6.77
CA GLU A 53 2.27 10.49 -8.22
C GLU A 53 1.42 9.30 -8.69
N VAL A 54 0.70 8.65 -7.76
CA VAL A 54 -0.21 7.55 -8.10
C VAL A 54 -1.42 8.04 -8.87
N HIS A 55 -1.76 7.31 -9.94
CA HIS A 55 -2.86 7.68 -10.81
C HIS A 55 -4.19 7.05 -10.37
N LEU A 56 -5.22 7.90 -10.20
CA LEU A 56 -6.61 7.47 -10.15
C LEU A 56 -7.28 7.76 -11.49
N THR A 57 -7.71 6.72 -12.18
CA THR A 57 -8.37 6.80 -13.49
C THR A 57 -9.67 7.64 -13.44
N GLY A 58 -9.88 8.47 -14.45
CA GLY A 58 -11.12 9.23 -14.66
C GLY A 58 -11.37 10.28 -13.56
N GLU A 59 -12.64 10.54 -13.24
CA GLU A 59 -13.02 11.59 -12.27
C GLU A 59 -12.98 11.13 -10.80
N LYS A 60 -12.39 9.95 -10.53
CA LYS A 60 -12.35 9.37 -9.18
C LYS A 60 -11.64 10.27 -8.17
N LEU A 61 -10.66 11.05 -8.61
CA LEU A 61 -9.95 11.99 -7.75
C LEU A 61 -10.89 13.03 -7.11
N LYS A 62 -11.94 13.45 -7.83
CA LYS A 62 -12.94 14.43 -7.34
C LYS A 62 -14.15 13.73 -6.71
N LYS A 63 -14.65 12.67 -7.34
CA LYS A 63 -15.94 12.02 -6.97
C LYS A 63 -15.81 10.99 -5.84
N LYS A 64 -14.65 10.35 -5.68
CA LYS A 64 -14.48 9.31 -4.65
C LYS A 64 -14.44 9.95 -3.26
N ARG A 65 -15.36 9.53 -2.39
CA ARG A 65 -15.46 9.99 -1.01
C ARG A 65 -14.98 8.92 -0.03
N TYR A 66 -14.25 9.34 0.98
CA TYR A 66 -13.83 8.55 2.13
C TYR A 66 -14.63 9.00 3.34
N HIS A 67 -15.29 8.04 3.98
CA HIS A 67 -16.11 8.27 5.15
C HIS A 67 -15.43 7.70 6.40
N ARG A 68 -15.51 8.44 7.50
CA ARG A 68 -15.24 7.94 8.85
C ARG A 68 -16.31 8.49 9.80
N HIS A 69 -16.72 7.68 10.77
CA HIS A 69 -17.66 8.11 11.80
C HIS A 69 -16.91 8.32 13.12
N THR A 70 -17.23 9.38 13.86
CA THR A 70 -16.59 9.67 15.16
C THR A 70 -17.18 8.89 16.32
N GLY A 71 -18.42 8.39 16.18
CA GLY A 71 -19.15 7.65 17.21
C GLY A 71 -20.33 8.43 17.81
N TYR A 72 -20.35 9.75 17.64
CA TYR A 72 -21.45 10.63 18.09
C TYR A 72 -22.55 10.77 17.02
N VAL A 73 -23.77 11.12 17.44
CA VAL A 73 -24.88 11.44 16.52
C VAL A 73 -24.47 12.59 15.59
N GLY A 74 -24.65 12.42 14.28
CA GLY A 74 -24.20 13.40 13.27
C GLY A 74 -22.69 13.40 13.00
N GLY A 75 -21.92 12.47 13.57
CA GLY A 75 -20.45 12.42 13.52
C GLY A 75 -19.84 11.90 12.22
N LEU A 76 -20.54 11.96 11.09
CA LEU A 76 -20.04 11.47 9.80
C LEU A 76 -19.11 12.50 9.15
N VAL A 77 -17.81 12.20 9.16
CA VAL A 77 -16.80 13.00 8.45
C VAL A 77 -16.56 12.40 7.09
N THR A 78 -16.73 13.22 6.05
CA THR A 78 -16.48 12.81 4.68
C THR A 78 -15.42 13.68 4.04
N ARG A 79 -14.50 13.06 3.29
CA ARG A 79 -13.48 13.75 2.50
C ARG A 79 -13.37 13.20 1.11
N THR A 80 -13.02 14.02 0.14
CA THR A 80 -12.75 13.57 -1.23
C THR A 80 -11.37 12.92 -1.34
N ALA A 81 -11.13 12.16 -2.42
CA ALA A 81 -9.80 11.60 -2.66
C ALA A 81 -8.75 12.70 -2.85
N ARG A 82 -9.10 13.79 -3.54
CA ARG A 82 -8.24 14.98 -3.69
C ARG A 82 -7.78 15.54 -2.35
N GLU A 83 -8.72 15.84 -1.44
CA GLU A 83 -8.40 16.34 -0.10
C GLU A 83 -7.51 15.39 0.70
N MET A 84 -7.64 14.08 0.47
CA MET A 84 -6.77 13.09 1.11
C MET A 84 -5.34 13.12 0.54
N PHE A 85 -5.17 13.30 -0.78
CA PHE A 85 -3.85 13.47 -1.38
C PHE A 85 -3.16 14.75 -0.92
N ASP A 86 -3.90 15.86 -0.83
CA ASP A 86 -3.37 17.15 -0.37
C ASP A 86 -2.91 17.09 1.09
N ARG A 87 -3.59 16.30 1.93
CA ARG A 87 -3.25 16.13 3.35
C ARG A 87 -2.12 15.13 3.58
N ASP A 88 -2.25 13.93 3.02
CA ASP A 88 -1.27 12.85 3.15
C ASP A 88 -1.34 11.96 1.90
N PRO A 89 -0.43 12.17 0.93
CA PRO A 89 -0.41 11.40 -0.30
C PRO A 89 -0.17 9.90 -0.08
N THR A 90 0.45 9.52 1.05
CA THR A 90 0.70 8.10 1.36
C THR A 90 -0.54 7.37 1.87
N TRP A 91 -1.48 8.10 2.48
CA TRP A 91 -2.63 7.52 3.17
C TRP A 91 -3.53 6.75 2.22
N VAL A 92 -3.77 7.29 1.03
CA VAL A 92 -4.70 6.72 0.04
C VAL A 92 -4.21 5.35 -0.43
N LEU A 93 -2.90 5.21 -0.69
CA LEU A 93 -2.31 3.92 -1.06
C LEU A 93 -2.30 2.94 0.11
N ARG A 94 -1.90 3.38 1.31
CA ARG A 94 -1.92 2.54 2.51
C ARG A 94 -3.32 2.00 2.80
N LYS A 95 -4.34 2.84 2.68
CA LYS A 95 -5.74 2.45 2.89
C LYS A 95 -6.22 1.46 1.84
N ALA A 96 -5.78 1.62 0.58
CA ALA A 96 -6.10 0.68 -0.48
C ALA A 96 -5.50 -0.70 -0.21
N VAL A 97 -4.21 -0.77 0.16
CA VAL A 97 -3.54 -2.03 0.49
C VAL A 97 -4.13 -2.67 1.74
N GLU A 98 -4.40 -1.90 2.79
CA GLU A 98 -5.04 -2.40 4.02
C GLU A 98 -6.37 -3.11 3.72
N ARG A 99 -7.18 -2.55 2.82
CA ARG A 99 -8.46 -3.16 2.41
C ARG A 99 -8.32 -4.37 1.49
N MET A 100 -7.15 -4.60 0.89
CA MET A 100 -6.85 -5.78 0.07
C MET A 100 -6.27 -6.94 0.90
N LEU A 101 -5.86 -6.68 2.15
CA LEU A 101 -5.40 -7.72 3.06
C LEU A 101 -6.59 -8.45 3.72
N PRO A 102 -6.43 -9.75 4.07
CA PRO A 102 -7.46 -10.47 4.80
C PRO A 102 -7.74 -9.81 6.15
N ARG A 103 -9.01 -9.77 6.57
CA ARG A 103 -9.40 -9.16 7.85
C ARG A 103 -9.14 -10.12 9.01
N CYS A 104 -7.89 -10.16 9.48
CA CYS A 104 -7.48 -10.97 10.64
C CYS A 104 -6.50 -10.21 11.54
N VAL A 105 -6.21 -10.73 12.73
CA VAL A 105 -5.30 -10.07 13.69
C VAL A 105 -3.90 -9.86 13.08
N ARG A 106 -3.40 -10.88 12.36
CA ARG A 106 -2.09 -10.85 11.68
C ARG A 106 -2.01 -9.85 10.52
N SER A 107 -3.14 -9.38 9.99
CA SER A 107 -3.10 -8.39 8.90
C SER A 107 -2.45 -7.09 9.33
N LYS A 108 -2.59 -6.72 10.62
CA LYS A 108 -1.90 -5.57 11.21
C LYS A 108 -0.39 -5.76 11.22
N GLU A 109 0.09 -6.98 11.50
CA GLU A 109 1.51 -7.32 11.47
C GLU A 109 2.06 -7.28 10.04
N THR A 110 1.31 -7.82 9.08
CA THR A 110 1.63 -7.74 7.66
C THR A 110 1.70 -6.28 7.20
N MET A 111 0.75 -5.44 7.63
CA MET A 111 0.72 -4.02 7.27
C MET A 111 1.93 -3.26 7.82
N ARG A 112 2.53 -3.68 8.95
CA ARG A 112 3.77 -3.08 9.46
C ARG A 112 4.98 -3.29 8.55
N LYS A 113 4.93 -4.27 7.63
CA LYS A 113 5.96 -4.52 6.63
C LYS A 113 5.86 -3.61 5.40
N LEU A 114 4.76 -2.86 5.26
CA LEU A 114 4.60 -1.88 4.19
C LEU A 114 5.18 -0.53 4.63
N ARG A 115 6.07 0.02 3.80
CA ARG A 115 6.63 1.37 3.95
C ARG A 115 6.28 2.16 2.70
N VAL A 116 5.72 3.34 2.89
CA VAL A 116 5.24 4.19 1.80
C VAL A 116 5.81 5.58 2.01
N PHE A 117 6.49 6.09 0.98
CA PHE A 117 7.10 7.40 0.96
C PHE A 117 6.40 8.28 -0.10
N PRO A 118 6.19 9.57 0.21
CA PRO A 118 5.50 10.47 -0.72
C PRO A 118 6.34 10.78 -1.97
N GLY A 119 7.66 10.92 -1.81
CA GLY A 119 8.62 11.19 -2.89
C GLY A 119 9.59 10.03 -3.14
N ALA A 120 10.67 10.32 -3.85
CA ALA A 120 11.69 9.35 -4.25
C ALA A 120 12.63 8.98 -3.10
N GLU A 121 12.79 9.86 -2.11
CA GLU A 121 13.71 9.65 -0.99
C GLU A 121 13.15 8.64 0.02
N HIS A 122 13.98 7.68 0.40
CA HIS A 122 13.67 6.71 1.45
C HIS A 122 14.90 6.43 2.34
N ALA A 123 14.66 6.15 3.61
CA ALA A 123 15.71 5.89 4.61
C ALA A 123 16.32 4.47 4.54
N PHE A 124 16.00 3.69 3.50
CA PHE A 124 16.43 2.31 3.36
C PHE A 124 17.58 2.19 2.35
N ASP A 125 18.47 1.23 2.61
CA ASP A 125 19.61 0.92 1.74
C ASP A 125 19.15 0.22 0.45
N GLU A 126 19.30 0.92 -0.68
CA GLU A 126 18.90 0.42 -2.01
C GLU A 126 19.61 -0.88 -2.40
N SER A 127 20.85 -1.07 -1.93
CA SER A 127 21.71 -2.20 -2.30
C SER A 127 21.10 -3.57 -1.93
N LYS A 128 20.16 -3.59 -0.98
CA LYS A 128 19.50 -4.81 -0.49
C LYS A 128 18.11 -5.02 -1.09
N MET A 129 17.68 -4.16 -2.00
CA MET A 129 16.32 -4.19 -2.55
C MET A 129 16.27 -4.80 -3.95
N SER A 130 15.28 -5.66 -4.16
CA SER A 130 14.88 -6.07 -5.51
C SER A 130 13.80 -5.13 -6.04
N ARG A 131 13.99 -4.52 -7.22
CA ARG A 131 12.94 -3.75 -7.89
C ARG A 131 11.80 -4.68 -8.31
N MET A 132 10.57 -4.28 -8.02
CA MET A 132 9.38 -5.04 -8.37
C MET A 132 8.70 -4.38 -9.58
N GLU A 133 8.82 -5.01 -10.74
CA GLU A 133 8.21 -4.52 -11.97
C GLU A 133 6.74 -4.94 -12.11
N ALA A 134 6.02 -4.25 -12.99
CA ALA A 134 4.70 -4.71 -13.41
C ALA A 134 4.86 -5.96 -14.29
N PRO A 135 4.05 -7.01 -14.07
CA PRO A 135 4.07 -8.14 -15.00
C PRO A 135 3.70 -7.65 -16.39
N ALA A 136 4.48 -8.06 -17.40
CA ALA A 136 4.11 -7.88 -18.79
C ALA A 136 2.74 -8.56 -18.99
N ARG A 137 1.73 -7.79 -19.40
CA ARG A 137 0.39 -8.25 -19.69
C ARG A 137 0.02 -7.81 -21.08
#